data_AF-A0A3D6CHL1-F1
#
_entry.id   AF-A0A3D6CHL1-F1
#
_cell.length_a   1.000
_cell.length_b   1.000
_cell.length_c   1.000
_cell.angle_alpha   90.00
_cell.angle_beta   90.00
_cell.angle_gamma   90.00
#
_symmetry.space_group_name_H-M   'P 1'
#
loop_
_entity.id
_entity.type
_entity.pdbx_description
1 polymer ?
#
loop_
_entity_poly.entity_id
_entity_poly.type
_entity_poly.pdbx_seq_one_letter_code
_entity_poly.pdbx_strand_id
1 'polypeptide(L)'
;LKVNVIQNSAISFSVCIDNKFKNFDTFYNALEKEFKIEVQKGVDLYTVRHFDENAIAFIEAKGTSLLTQVNKETIQIVLEPNE
;
A
#
# COMPACT_ATOMS: atom_id res chain seq x y z
N LEU A 1 15.27 0.27 0.57
CA LEU A 1 13.80 0.11 0.53
C LEU A 1 13.32 -0.12 1.94
N LYS A 2 12.27 0.56 2.39
CA LYS A 2 11.58 0.22 3.62
C LYS A 2 10.20 -0.31 3.25
N VAL A 3 9.88 -1.53 3.65
CA VAL A 3 8.54 -2.09 3.47
C VAL A 3 7.67 -1.62 4.63
N ASN A 4 6.54 -1.00 4.33
CA ASN A 4 5.58 -0.53 5.34
C ASN A 4 4.41 -1.49 5.49
N VAL A 5 3.91 -2.03 4.37
CA VAL A 5 2.76 -2.94 4.34
C VAL A 5 3.03 -4.06 3.35
N ILE A 6 2.70 -5.29 3.76
CA ILE A 6 2.66 -6.47 2.90
C ILE A 6 1.29 -7.11 3.08
N GLN A 7 0.60 -7.32 1.97
CA GLN A 7 -0.59 -8.16 1.92
C GLN A 7 -0.30 -9.34 0.99
N ASN A 8 -0.24 -10.54 1.57
CA ASN A 8 -0.07 -11.76 0.80
C ASN A 8 -1.45 -12.40 0.59
N SER A 9 -1.72 -12.82 -0.64
CA SER A 9 -2.78 -13.77 -0.97
C SER A 9 -2.16 -15.16 -1.21
N ALA A 10 -2.97 -16.13 -1.62
CA ALA A 10 -2.48 -17.47 -1.97
C ALA A 10 -1.61 -17.49 -3.25
N ILE A 11 -1.78 -16.51 -4.15
CA ILE A 11 -1.20 -16.52 -5.50
C ILE A 11 -0.53 -15.21 -5.90
N SER A 12 -0.70 -14.16 -5.10
CA SER A 12 -0.23 -12.82 -5.37
C SER A 12 0.10 -12.12 -4.07
N PHE A 13 0.86 -11.05 -4.15
CA PHE A 13 1.11 -10.20 -3.00
C PHE A 13 1.21 -8.75 -3.44
N SER A 14 0.83 -7.86 -2.53
CA SER A 14 0.91 -6.42 -2.71
C SER A 14 1.84 -5.86 -1.64
N VAL A 15 2.76 -5.00 -2.04
CA VAL A 15 3.77 -4.42 -1.15
C VAL A 15 3.73 -2.91 -1.25
N CYS A 16 3.49 -2.24 -0.13
CA CYS A 16 3.69 -0.79 -0.02
C CYS A 16 5.11 -0.53 0.50
N ILE A 17 5.90 0.16 -0.30
CA ILE A 17 7.31 0.44 -0.02
C ILE A 17 7.60 1.93 -0.07
N ASP A 18 8.47 2.37 0.84
CA ASP A 18 9.04 3.70 0.85
C ASP A 18 10.42 3.66 0.17
N ASN A 19 10.56 4.41 -0.93
CA ASN A 19 11.74 4.42 -1.79
C ASN A 19 12.69 5.61 -1.51
N LYS A 20 12.91 5.94 -0.22
CA LYS A 20 13.82 7.04 0.19
C LYS A 20 15.24 7.00 -0.40
N PHE A 21 15.72 5.80 -0.75
CA PHE A 21 17.11 5.57 -1.18
C PHE A 21 17.25 5.19 -2.65
N LYS A 22 16.22 5.39 -3.49
CA LYS A 22 16.24 5.06 -4.94
C LYS A 22 16.71 3.63 -5.27
N ASN A 23 16.45 2.68 -4.38
CA ASN A 23 16.83 1.28 -4.56
C ASN A 23 15.69 0.42 -5.15
N PHE A 24 14.54 1.04 -5.47
CA PHE A 24 13.39 0.35 -6.04
C PHE A 24 13.70 -0.32 -7.38
N ASP A 25 14.47 0.33 -8.26
CA ASP A 25 14.76 -0.18 -9.60
C ASP A 25 15.47 -1.53 -9.58
N THR A 26 16.40 -1.75 -8.65
CA THR A 26 17.07 -3.05 -8.48
C THR A 26 16.12 -4.13 -7.99
N PHE A 27 15.22 -3.81 -7.06
CA PHE A 27 14.22 -4.73 -6.54
C PHE A 27 13.17 -5.09 -7.60
N TYR A 28 12.71 -4.10 -8.36
CA TYR A 28 11.77 -4.28 -9.47
C TYR A 28 12.35 -5.20 -10.55
N ASN A 29 13.58 -4.93 -11.00
CA ASN A 29 14.25 -5.75 -12.01
C ASN A 29 14.48 -7.21 -11.59
N ALA A 30 14.61 -7.49 -10.29
CA ALA A 30 14.72 -8.85 -9.79
C ALA A 30 13.37 -9.57 -9.85
N LEU A 31 12.29 -8.91 -9.40
CA LEU A 31 10.96 -9.50 -9.33
C LEU A 31 10.26 -9.60 -10.69
N GLU A 32 10.49 -8.66 -11.61
CA GLU A 32 9.81 -8.63 -12.93
C GLU A 32 10.12 -9.87 -13.78
N LYS A 33 11.24 -10.53 -13.49
CA LYS A 33 11.64 -11.78 -14.16
C LYS A 33 10.78 -12.98 -13.75
N GLU A 34 10.20 -12.94 -12.56
CA GLU A 34 9.45 -14.06 -11.97
C GLU A 34 7.95 -13.76 -11.85
N PHE A 35 7.57 -12.48 -11.76
CA PHE A 35 6.20 -12.04 -11.53
C PHE A 35 5.79 -10.93 -12.49
N LYS A 36 4.51 -10.90 -12.86
CA LYS A 36 3.92 -9.72 -13.50
C LYS A 36 3.68 -8.66 -12.42
N ILE A 37 4.39 -7.54 -12.49
CA ILE A 37 4.32 -6.47 -11.49
C ILE A 37 3.55 -5.28 -12.06
N GLU A 38 2.59 -4.79 -11.29
CA GLU A 38 1.96 -3.48 -11.50
C GLU A 38 2.46 -2.52 -10.43
N VAL A 39 2.92 -1.34 -10.84
CA VAL A 39 3.53 -0.35 -9.94
C VAL A 39 2.68 0.91 -9.92
N GLN A 40 2.14 1.23 -8.76
CA GLN A 40 1.45 2.49 -8.49
C GLN A 40 2.41 3.45 -7.76
N LYS A 41 2.55 4.68 -8.27
CA LYS A 41 3.40 5.74 -7.69
C LYS A 41 2.52 6.87 -7.19
N GLY A 42 3.02 7.62 -6.20
CA GLY A 42 2.27 8.74 -5.63
C GLY A 42 1.17 8.31 -4.64
N VAL A 43 1.31 7.13 -4.05
CA VAL A 43 0.32 6.60 -3.10
C VAL A 43 0.57 7.11 -1.69
N ASP A 44 -0.51 7.30 -0.93
CA ASP A 44 -0.48 7.65 0.48
C ASP A 44 -0.83 6.45 1.35
N LEU A 45 -0.07 6.22 2.42
CA LEU A 45 -0.38 5.21 3.43
C LEU A 45 -0.94 5.87 4.70
N TYR A 46 -2.22 5.64 4.97
CA TYR A 46 -2.88 6.04 6.20
C TYR A 46 -2.87 4.87 7.19
N THR A 47 -2.53 5.14 8.44
CA THR A 47 -2.61 4.17 9.54
C THR A 47 -3.44 4.76 10.66
N VAL A 48 -4.61 4.17 10.90
CA VAL A 48 -5.56 4.62 11.94
C VAL A 48 -5.63 3.56 13.02
N ARG A 49 -5.57 4.00 14.28
CA ARG A 49 -5.77 3.15 15.46
C ARG A 49 -7.16 3.39 16.01
N HIS A 50 -7.79 2.36 16.58
CA HIS A 50 -9.17 2.45 17.07
C HIS A 50 -10.10 3.06 16.01
N PHE A 51 -10.04 2.50 14.81
CA PHE A 51 -10.75 3.06 13.66
C PHE A 51 -12.27 3.00 13.88
N ASP A 52 -12.94 4.05 13.44
CA ASP A 52 -14.39 4.14 13.35
C ASP A 52 -14.81 4.32 11.88
N GLU A 53 -16.10 4.10 11.60
CA GLU A 53 -16.64 4.17 10.24
C GLU A 53 -16.47 5.57 9.61
N ASN A 54 -16.49 6.64 10.41
CA ASN A 54 -16.30 8.01 9.90
C ASN A 54 -14.85 8.24 9.49
N ALA A 55 -13.89 7.75 10.27
CA ALA A 55 -12.47 7.85 9.95
C ALA A 55 -12.12 7.10 8.65
N ILE A 56 -12.72 5.92 8.44
CA ILE A 56 -12.56 5.16 7.19
C ILE A 56 -13.17 5.95 6.02
N ALA A 57 -14.41 6.41 6.15
CA ALA A 57 -15.09 7.17 5.10
C ALA A 57 -14.33 8.47 4.74
N PHE A 58 -13.74 9.15 5.72
CA PHE A 58 -12.92 10.34 5.49
C PHE A 58 -11.65 10.02 4.68
N ILE A 59 -11.03 8.87 4.92
CA ILE A 59 -9.84 8.43 4.20
C ILE A 59 -10.24 8.02 2.78
N GLU A 60 -11.26 7.19 2.61
CA GLU A 60 -11.78 6.79 1.30
C GLU A 60 -12.29 7.96 0.46
N ALA A 61 -12.72 9.07 1.07
CA ALA A 61 -13.11 10.28 0.34
C ALA A 61 -11.91 11.02 -0.30
N LYS A 62 -10.67 10.78 0.14
CA LYS A 62 -9.48 11.47 -0.37
C LYS A 62 -8.96 10.92 -1.69
N GLY A 63 -9.39 9.73 -2.09
CA GLY A 63 -8.76 9.02 -3.19
C GLY A 63 -9.30 7.62 -3.38
N THR A 64 -8.74 6.90 -4.34
CA THR A 64 -9.11 5.51 -4.60
C THR A 64 -8.31 4.58 -3.70
N SER A 65 -8.98 3.74 -2.89
CA SER A 65 -8.28 2.74 -2.08
C SER A 65 -7.70 1.64 -2.96
N LEU A 66 -6.37 1.53 -2.95
CA LEU A 66 -5.63 0.48 -3.65
C LEU A 66 -5.47 -0.77 -2.80
N LEU A 67 -5.31 -0.58 -1.48
CA LEU A 67 -5.06 -1.67 -0.55
C LEU A 67 -5.53 -1.30 0.86
N THR A 68 -6.38 -2.13 1.43
CA THR A 68 -6.85 -1.99 2.81
C THR A 68 -6.43 -3.23 3.61
N GLN A 69 -5.71 -3.01 4.70
CA GLN A 69 -5.34 -4.05 5.66
C GLN A 69 -5.91 -3.74 7.03
N VAL A 70 -6.74 -4.64 7.53
CA VAL A 70 -7.37 -4.53 8.85
C VAL A 70 -6.68 -5.49 9.81
N ASN A 71 -6.16 -4.94 10.90
CA ASN A 71 -5.66 -5.68 12.07
C ASN A 71 -6.60 -5.43 13.26
N LYS A 72 -6.42 -6.16 14.38
CA LYS A 72 -7.31 -6.10 15.55
C LYS A 72 -7.68 -4.69 16.02
N GLU A 73 -6.72 -3.77 16.03
CA GLU A 73 -6.91 -2.41 16.57
C GLU A 73 -6.50 -1.32 15.59
N THR A 74 -6.02 -1.71 14.40
CA THR A 74 -5.47 -0.76 13.43
C THR A 74 -5.93 -1.09 12.03
N ILE A 75 -6.22 -0.07 11.25
CA ILE A 75 -6.47 -0.19 9.82
C ILE A 75 -5.40 0.60 9.08
N GLN A 76 -4.86 -0.01 8.04
CA GLN A 76 -3.89 0.59 7.14
C GLN A 76 -4.51 0.65 5.76
N ILE A 77 -4.58 1.84 5.19
CA ILE A 77 -5.21 2.09 3.89
C ILE A 77 -4.17 2.76 3.00
N VAL A 78 -3.85 2.13 1.88
CA VAL A 78 -3.05 2.69 0.81
C VAL A 78 -4.02 3.30 -0.20
N LEU A 79 -3.91 4.60 -0.41
CA LEU A 79 -4.74 5.37 -1.33
C LEU A 79 -3.91 5.88 -2.50
N GLU A 80 -4.52 5.89 -3.67
CA GLU A 80 -4.15 6.78 -4.76
C GLU A 80 -4.91 8.10 -4.56
N PRO A 81 -4.24 9.20 -4.20
CA PRO A 81 -4.89 10.49 -4.06
C PRO A 81 -5.48 10.94 -5.41
N ASN A 82 -6.70 11.48 -5.38
CA ASN A 82 -7.30 12.11 -6.54
C ASN A 82 -6.63 13.49 -6.73
N GLU A 83 -5.52 13.56 -7.47
CA GLU A 83 -4.93 14.84 -7.93
C GLU A 83 -5.81 15.54 -8.97
#